data_AF-A0A1W9T0X7-F1
#
_entry.id   AF-A0A1W9T0X7-F1
#
_cell.length_a   1.000
_cell.length_b   1.000
_cell.length_c   1.000
_cell.angle_alpha   90.00
_cell.angle_beta   90.00
_cell.angle_gamma   90.00
#
_symmetry.space_group_name_H-M   'P 1'
#
loop_
_entity.id
_entity.type
_entity.pdbx_description
1 polymer ?
#
loop_
_entity_poly.entity_id
_entity_poly.type
_entity_poly.pdbx_seq_one_letter_code
_entity_poly.pdbx_strand_id
1 'polypeptide(L)'
;MLGKFAYSILTGVFGVAIIAIFLAVFIELYRIVSFIPWIIAFNTAMTGYSLIDKTRDILEYKHLSSISAGILNVIITYFLLSLLSFYLFSENLFSIRDFALFLVIGIVCSELGALLAIKYFKLKT
;
A
#
# COMPACT_ATOMS: atom_id res chain seq x y z
N MET A 1 -4.17 13.76 -14.89
CA MET A 1 -3.71 13.65 -13.49
C MET A 1 -4.38 12.50 -12.74
N LEU A 2 -5.73 12.50 -12.62
CA LEU A 2 -6.47 11.47 -11.87
C LEU A 2 -6.22 10.03 -12.33
N GLY A 3 -6.20 9.74 -13.63
CA GLY A 3 -6.05 8.37 -14.14
C GLY A 3 -4.73 7.68 -13.74
N LYS A 4 -3.60 8.41 -13.76
CA LYS A 4 -2.29 7.85 -13.36
C LYS A 4 -2.18 7.63 -11.85
N PHE A 5 -2.84 8.49 -11.08
CA PHE A 5 -2.93 8.42 -9.63
C PHE A 5 -3.80 7.22 -9.20
N ALA A 6 -5.01 7.12 -9.76
CA ALA A 6 -5.93 6.02 -9.54
C ALA A 6 -5.30 4.68 -9.95
N TYR A 7 -4.62 4.62 -11.09
CA TYR A 7 -3.95 3.41 -11.54
C TYR A 7 -2.88 2.93 -10.55
N SER A 8 -2.06 3.83 -9.99
CA SER A 8 -1.00 3.44 -9.03
C SER A 8 -1.56 2.95 -7.70
N ILE A 9 -2.68 3.51 -7.24
CA ILE A 9 -3.40 3.04 -6.06
C ILE A 9 -4.01 1.67 -6.35
N LEU A 10 -4.71 1.50 -7.47
CA LEU A 10 -5.34 0.24 -7.84
C LEU A 10 -4.31 -0.88 -7.98
N THR A 11 -3.16 -0.64 -8.61
CA THR A 11 -2.09 -1.65 -8.69
C THR A 11 -1.56 -2.05 -7.32
N GLY A 12 -1.48 -1.11 -6.36
CA GLY A 12 -1.07 -1.40 -4.99
C GLY A 12 -2.10 -2.27 -4.26
N VAL A 13 -3.37 -1.90 -4.34
CA VAL A 13 -4.48 -2.64 -3.71
C VAL A 13 -4.60 -4.07 -4.27
N PHE A 14 -4.56 -4.22 -5.60
CA PHE A 14 -4.59 -5.54 -6.24
C PHE A 14 -3.37 -6.38 -5.91
N GLY A 15 -2.18 -5.75 -5.81
CA GLY A 15 -0.96 -6.43 -5.38
C GLY A 15 -1.10 -7.07 -4.00
N VAL A 16 -1.66 -6.34 -3.03
CA VAL A 16 -1.93 -6.88 -1.68
C VAL A 16 -2.90 -8.05 -1.74
N ALA A 17 -4.00 -7.91 -2.48
CA ALA A 17 -5.02 -8.95 -2.58
C ALA A 17 -4.47 -10.24 -3.20
N ILE A 18 -3.72 -10.13 -4.31
CA ILE A 18 -3.10 -11.28 -4.98
C ILE A 18 -2.11 -11.99 -4.05
N ILE A 19 -1.25 -11.22 -3.37
CA ILE A 19 -0.25 -11.80 -2.45
C ILE A 19 -0.95 -12.48 -1.27
N ALA A 20 -1.99 -11.87 -0.70
CA ALA A 20 -2.74 -12.44 0.41
C ALA A 20 -3.43 -13.76 0.03
N ILE A 21 -4.10 -13.81 -1.13
CA ILE A 21 -4.72 -15.03 -1.66
C ILE A 21 -3.66 -16.09 -1.95
N PHE A 22 -2.53 -15.71 -2.55
CA PHE A 22 -1.44 -16.63 -2.82
C PHE A 22 -0.88 -17.24 -1.52
N LEU A 23 -0.60 -16.43 -0.49
CA LEU A 23 -0.15 -16.93 0.80
C LEU A 23 -1.18 -17.88 1.46
N ALA A 24 -2.48 -17.63 1.27
CA ALA A 24 -3.56 -18.47 1.81
C ALA A 24 -3.56 -19.90 1.25
N VAL A 25 -2.94 -20.14 0.11
CA VAL A 25 -2.78 -21.49 -0.45
C VAL A 25 -1.69 -22.30 0.27
N PHE A 26 -0.64 -21.62 0.78
CA PHE A 26 0.56 -22.30 1.28
C PHE A 26 0.72 -22.28 2.81
N ILE A 27 0.07 -21.36 3.51
CA ILE A 27 0.32 -21.10 4.92
C ILE A 27 -1.00 -21.07 5.71
N GLU A 28 -0.98 -21.59 6.94
CA GLU A 28 -2.08 -21.43 7.89
C GLU A 28 -2.41 -19.95 8.14
N LEU A 29 -3.71 -19.66 8.18
CA LEU A 29 -4.27 -18.30 8.17
C LEU A 29 -3.72 -17.39 9.27
N TYR A 30 -3.49 -17.91 10.48
CA TYR A 30 -2.97 -17.09 11.58
C TYR A 30 -1.56 -16.53 11.29
N ARG A 31 -0.74 -17.26 10.52
CA ARG A 31 0.59 -16.81 10.14
C ARG A 31 0.52 -15.76 9.04
N ILE A 32 -0.49 -15.81 8.18
CA ILE A 32 -0.69 -14.84 7.10
C ILE A 32 -0.93 -13.45 7.66
N VAL A 33 -1.73 -13.34 8.73
CA VAL A 33 -1.98 -12.07 9.42
C VAL A 33 -0.67 -11.41 9.87
N SER A 34 0.35 -12.20 10.28
CA SER A 34 1.68 -11.68 10.63
C SER A 34 2.47 -11.12 9.44
N PHE A 35 2.15 -11.53 8.21
CA PHE A 35 2.78 -11.01 6.98
C PHE A 35 2.07 -9.79 6.39
N ILE A 36 0.80 -9.57 6.72
CA ILE A 36 0.01 -8.43 6.23
C ILE A 36 0.69 -7.07 6.44
N PRO A 37 1.27 -6.74 7.63
CA PRO A 37 1.97 -5.47 7.81
C PRO A 37 3.11 -5.27 6.79
N TRP A 38 3.85 -6.33 6.48
CA TRP A 38 4.95 -6.31 5.52
C TRP A 38 4.46 -6.14 4.09
N ILE A 39 3.36 -6.81 3.74
CA ILE A 39 2.73 -6.68 2.41
C ILE A 39 2.21 -5.26 2.21
N ILE A 40 1.60 -4.66 3.24
CA ILE A 40 1.14 -3.26 3.22
C ILE A 40 2.32 -2.31 3.11
N ALA A 41 3.38 -2.51 3.89
CA ALA A 41 4.61 -1.71 3.84
C ALA A 41 5.19 -1.69 2.42
N PHE A 42 5.35 -2.87 1.81
CA PHE A 42 5.90 -2.99 0.47
C PHE A 42 5.01 -2.32 -0.59
N ASN A 43 3.70 -2.59 -0.55
CA ASN A 43 2.77 -2.03 -1.54
C ASN A 43 2.66 -0.51 -1.41
N THR A 44 2.60 0.03 -0.19
CA THR A 44 2.55 1.48 0.02
C THR A 44 3.86 2.16 -0.41
N ALA A 45 5.02 1.56 -0.15
CA ALA A 45 6.29 2.05 -0.69
C ALA A 45 6.32 2.06 -2.22
N MET A 46 5.85 1.00 -2.87
CA MET A 46 5.76 0.93 -4.33
C MET A 46 4.75 1.94 -4.91
N THR A 47 3.62 2.16 -4.24
CA THR A 47 2.65 3.19 -4.64
C THR A 47 3.27 4.58 -4.53
N GLY A 48 3.95 4.90 -3.42
CA GLY A 48 4.67 6.16 -3.25
C GLY A 48 5.75 6.38 -4.30
N TYR A 49 6.56 5.36 -4.58
CA TYR A 49 7.57 5.38 -5.63
C TYR A 49 6.94 5.62 -7.03
N SER A 50 5.96 4.80 -7.41
CA SER A 50 5.32 4.87 -8.73
C SER A 50 4.61 6.21 -8.95
N LEU A 51 4.09 6.81 -7.89
CA LEU A 51 3.43 8.11 -7.95
C LEU A 51 4.44 9.21 -8.25
N ILE A 52 5.60 9.22 -7.59
CA ILE A 52 6.66 10.19 -7.93
C ILE A 52 7.19 9.96 -9.35
N ASP A 53 7.42 8.71 -9.74
CA ASP A 53 7.88 8.35 -11.09
C ASP A 53 6.94 8.86 -12.18
N LYS A 54 5.64 8.60 -12.04
CA LYS A 54 4.63 8.98 -13.05
C LYS A 54 4.27 10.47 -13.05
N THR A 55 4.63 11.20 -12.00
CA THR A 55 4.22 12.61 -11.79
C THR A 55 5.43 13.55 -11.65
N ARG A 56 6.60 13.10 -12.12
CA ARG A 56 7.92 13.72 -12.03
C ARG A 56 7.95 15.23 -12.28
N ASP A 57 7.25 15.70 -13.30
CA ASP A 57 7.34 17.07 -13.84
C ASP A 57 6.18 18.01 -13.44
N ILE A 58 5.18 17.52 -12.68
CA ILE A 58 3.90 18.23 -12.54
C ILE A 58 3.55 18.58 -11.08
N LEU A 59 4.11 17.86 -10.10
CA LEU A 59 3.79 18.09 -8.68
C LEU A 59 4.80 19.00 -7.99
N GLU A 60 4.36 20.20 -7.59
CA GLU A 60 5.08 21.10 -6.68
C GLU A 60 5.17 20.51 -5.26
N TYR A 61 4.14 19.77 -4.80
CA TYR A 61 4.06 19.19 -3.45
C TYR A 61 4.20 17.66 -3.43
N LYS A 62 5.40 17.17 -3.77
CA LYS A 62 5.71 15.73 -3.90
C LYS A 62 5.47 14.91 -2.61
N HIS A 63 5.81 15.47 -1.44
CA HIS A 63 5.63 14.78 -0.15
C HIS A 63 4.16 14.64 0.26
N LEU A 64 3.36 15.73 0.21
CA LEU A 64 1.93 15.71 0.55
C LEU A 64 1.12 14.76 -0.36
N SER A 65 1.49 14.68 -1.64
CA SER A 65 0.84 13.76 -2.58
C SER A 65 1.18 12.30 -2.29
N SER A 66 2.40 12.01 -1.86
CA SER A 66 2.81 10.65 -1.45
C SER A 66 2.13 10.22 -0.14
N ILE A 67 2.04 11.11 0.85
CA ILE A 67 1.38 10.82 2.14
C ILE A 67 -0.11 10.52 1.89
N SER A 68 -0.80 11.35 1.12
CA SER A 68 -2.23 11.14 0.81
C SER A 68 -2.47 9.85 0.03
N ALA A 69 -1.58 9.49 -0.90
CA ALA A 69 -1.65 8.21 -1.61
C ALA A 69 -1.41 7.01 -0.68
N GLY A 70 -0.48 7.13 0.28
CA GLY A 70 -0.24 6.12 1.31
C GLY A 70 -1.48 5.88 2.16
N ILE A 71 -2.11 6.95 2.66
CA ILE A 71 -3.34 6.90 3.46
C ILE A 71 -4.48 6.24 2.67
N LEU A 72 -4.75 6.71 1.44
CA LEU A 72 -5.80 6.14 0.59
C LEU A 72 -5.56 4.67 0.31
N ASN A 73 -4.32 4.28 0.01
CA ASN A 73 -3.99 2.89 -0.26
C ASN A 73 -4.23 2.00 0.96
N VAL A 74 -3.82 2.43 2.16
CA VAL A 74 -4.09 1.67 3.40
C VAL A 74 -5.57 1.55 3.68
N ILE A 75 -6.35 2.63 3.55
CA ILE A 75 -7.80 2.59 3.81
C ILE A 75 -8.48 1.59 2.88
N ILE A 76 -8.20 1.68 1.58
CA ILE A 76 -8.81 0.79 0.58
C ILE A 76 -8.36 -0.65 0.81
N THR A 77 -7.07 -0.87 1.05
CA THR A 77 -6.49 -2.20 1.29
C THR A 77 -7.06 -2.85 2.54
N TYR A 78 -7.16 -2.11 3.65
CA TYR A 78 -7.74 -2.61 4.89
C TYR A 78 -9.20 -2.99 4.71
N PHE A 79 -9.99 -2.14 4.05
CA PHE A 79 -11.38 -2.43 3.78
C PHE A 79 -11.52 -3.69 2.92
N LEU A 80 -10.71 -3.82 1.87
CA LEU A 80 -10.74 -4.97 0.97
C LEU A 80 -10.29 -6.26 1.65
N LEU A 81 -9.25 -6.22 2.48
CA LEU A 81 -8.80 -7.35 3.30
C LEU A 81 -9.84 -7.78 4.34
N SER A 82 -10.49 -6.82 5.00
CA SER A 82 -11.55 -7.10 5.97
C SER A 82 -12.77 -7.75 5.28
N LEU A 83 -13.17 -7.24 4.10
CA LEU A 83 -14.26 -7.81 3.30
C LEU A 83 -13.92 -9.22 2.81
N LEU A 84 -12.68 -9.43 2.33
CA LEU A 84 -12.20 -10.75 1.90
C LEU A 84 -12.15 -11.74 3.07
N SER A 85 -11.72 -11.28 4.25
CA SER A 85 -11.67 -12.11 5.46
C SER A 85 -13.06 -12.53 5.91
N PHE A 86 -14.01 -11.59 5.91
CA PHE A 86 -15.40 -11.86 6.25
C PHE A 86 -16.04 -12.85 5.26
N TYR A 87 -15.77 -12.71 3.96
CA TYR A 87 -16.33 -13.59 2.93
C TYR A 87 -15.74 -15.01 2.98
N LEU A 88 -14.43 -15.14 3.16
CA LEU A 88 -13.75 -16.43 3.14
C LEU A 88 -13.85 -17.19 4.47
N PHE A 89 -13.91 -16.47 5.60
CA PHE A 89 -13.73 -17.07 6.93
C PHE A 89 -14.88 -16.79 7.90
N SER A 90 -15.89 -15.99 7.52
CA SER A 90 -17.00 -15.55 8.41
C SER A 90 -16.57 -14.83 9.69
N GLU A 91 -15.29 -14.49 9.84
CA GLU A 91 -14.74 -13.78 10.97
C GLU A 91 -13.89 -12.59 10.49
N ASN A 92 -13.87 -11.53 11.30
CA ASN A 92 -13.02 -10.37 11.01
C ASN A 92 -11.65 -10.58 11.65
N LEU A 93 -10.66 -10.89 10.81
CA LEU A 93 -9.29 -11.19 11.24
C LEU A 93 -8.51 -9.94 11.71
N PHE A 94 -9.04 -8.74 11.48
CA PHE A 94 -8.34 -7.48 11.76
C PHE A 94 -9.09 -6.62 12.78
N SER A 95 -8.36 -6.10 13.76
CA SER A 95 -8.84 -5.19 14.77
C SER A 95 -8.60 -3.72 14.39
N ILE A 96 -9.29 -2.80 15.09
CA ILE A 96 -9.07 -1.36 14.95
C ILE A 96 -7.63 -0.94 15.28
N ARG A 97 -6.94 -1.72 16.14
CA ARG A 97 -5.52 -1.51 16.46
C ARG A 97 -4.62 -1.81 15.27
N ASP A 98 -4.96 -2.86 14.51
CA ASP A 98 -4.21 -3.24 13.31
C ASP A 98 -4.36 -2.19 12.22
N PHE A 99 -5.57 -1.60 12.09
CA PHE A 99 -5.78 -0.46 11.20
C PHE A 99 -4.86 0.72 11.52
N ALA A 100 -4.75 1.10 12.79
CA ALA A 100 -3.86 2.19 13.22
C ALA A 100 -2.38 1.87 12.89
N LEU A 101 -1.94 0.64 13.13
CA LEU A 101 -0.60 0.18 12.78
C LEU A 101 -0.35 0.24 11.26
N PHE A 102 -1.30 -0.25 10.46
CA PHE A 102 -1.18 -0.22 9.00
C PHE A 102 -1.15 1.19 8.46
N LEU A 103 -1.86 2.13 9.09
CA LEU A 103 -1.83 3.55 8.73
C LEU A 103 -0.44 4.14 8.94
N VAL A 104 0.16 3.91 10.11
CA VAL A 104 1.52 4.39 10.41
C VAL A 104 2.52 3.79 9.44
N ILE A 105 2.47 2.47 9.23
CA ILE A 105 3.35 1.77 8.28
C ILE A 105 3.18 2.33 6.87
N GLY A 106 1.94 2.50 6.41
CA GLY A 106 1.67 2.93 5.05
C GLY A 106 2.08 4.37 4.76
N ILE A 107 1.93 5.28 5.74
CA ILE A 107 2.41 6.67 5.61
C ILE A 107 3.94 6.66 5.50
N VAL A 108 4.62 6.04 6.46
CA VAL A 108 6.08 6.02 6.52
C VAL A 108 6.68 5.34 5.29
N CYS A 109 6.16 4.17 4.91
CA CYS A 109 6.66 3.43 3.76
C CYS A 109 6.36 4.15 2.43
N SER A 110 5.19 4.77 2.27
CA SER A 110 4.89 5.57 1.07
C SER A 110 5.87 6.73 0.93
N GLU A 111 6.16 7.44 2.03
CA GLU A 111 7.13 8.53 2.02
C GLU A 111 8.54 8.03 1.71
N LEU A 112 8.96 6.91 2.30
CA LEU A 112 10.25 6.28 1.99
C LEU A 112 10.35 5.90 0.50
N GLY A 113 9.29 5.32 -0.07
CA GLY A 113 9.22 5.00 -1.50
C GLY A 113 9.33 6.23 -2.39
N ALA A 114 8.64 7.31 -2.02
CA ALA A 114 8.73 8.59 -2.72
C ALA A 114 10.14 9.21 -2.64
N LEU A 115 10.77 9.19 -1.45
CA LEU A 115 12.15 9.65 -1.25
C LEU A 115 13.14 8.86 -2.11
N LEU A 116 12.94 7.54 -2.20
CA LEU A 116 13.79 6.66 -2.98
C LEU A 116 13.70 6.98 -4.47
N ALA A 117 12.48 7.24 -4.98
CA ALA A 117 12.26 7.72 -6.34
C ALA A 117 12.97 9.05 -6.61
N ILE A 118 12.81 10.04 -5.72
CA ILE A 118 13.46 11.37 -5.86
C ILE A 118 14.98 11.23 -5.93
N LYS A 119 15.59 10.45 -5.02
CA LYS A 119 17.04 10.22 -5.01
C LYS A 119 17.50 9.49 -6.27
N TYR A 120 16.78 8.46 -6.70
CA TYR A 120 17.11 7.70 -7.89
C TYR A 120 17.12 8.59 -9.15
N PHE A 121 16.14 9.48 -9.30
CA PHE A 121 16.12 10.41 -10.43
C PHE A 121 17.23 11.46 -10.39
N LYS A 122 17.65 11.88 -9.19
CA LYS A 122 18.78 12.79 -9.03
C LYS A 122 20.13 12.15 -9.41
N LEU A 123 20.27 10.84 -9.25
CA LEU A 123 21.49 10.09 -9.60
C LEU A 123 21.59 9.75 -11.09
N LYS A 124 20.45 9.69 -11.78
CA LYS A 124 20.37 9.38 -13.22
C LYS A 124 20.43 10.62 -14.12
N THR A 125 20.49 11.80 -13.52
CA THR A 125 20.66 13.10 -14.20
C THR A 125 22.09 13.58 -13.98
#